data_AF-A0A6A6ISA7-F1
#
_entry.id   AF-A0A6A6ISA7-F1
#
_cell.length_a   1.000
_cell.length_b   1.000
_cell.length_c   1.000
_cell.angle_alpha   90.00
_cell.angle_beta   90.00
_cell.angle_gamma   90.00
#
_symmetry.space_group_name_H-M   'P 1'
#
loop_
_entity.id
_entity.type
_entity.pdbx_description
1 polymer ?
#
loop_
_entity_poly.entity_id
_entity_poly.type
_entity_poly.pdbx_seq_one_letter_code
_entity_poly.pdbx_strand_id
1 'polypeptide(L)'
;MPILILYSSEKGSTGEIANRISSRIAEQLPPTEVHNIHDFDASRLDDYTAIVLGSCIHNMHWLPEAKAFLTANKNALISKPLFAFSVGAAGSMPKFVRAQSMKSEEKKMAHDVQKALDKKVKLHALFNGKVEKKDEPWLMRCCCGMLGGLTYGDLREWEKVDAWADEVVKDLKGSAEEH
;
A
#
# COMPACT_ATOMS: atom_id res chain seq x y z
N MET A 1 22.23 -5.90 -3.00
CA MET A 1 21.61 -4.81 -2.24
C MET A 1 20.16 -5.18 -1.98
N PRO A 2 19.64 -4.93 -0.76
CA PRO A 2 18.29 -5.34 -0.37
C PRO A 2 17.20 -4.52 -1.07
N ILE A 3 15.98 -5.03 -1.03
CA ILE A 3 14.76 -4.31 -1.45
C ILE A 3 14.16 -3.63 -0.23
N LEU A 4 13.84 -2.33 -0.34
CA LEU A 4 13.23 -1.58 0.75
C LEU A 4 11.71 -1.64 0.66
N ILE A 5 11.04 -1.96 1.77
CA ILE A 5 9.59 -1.81 1.93
C ILE A 5 9.32 -0.79 3.03
N LEU A 6 8.75 0.34 2.63
CA LEU A 6 8.36 1.41 3.53
C LEU A 6 6.85 1.45 3.64
N TYR A 7 6.32 1.58 4.86
CA TYR A 7 4.89 1.70 5.06
C TYR A 7 4.50 2.79 6.07
N SER A 8 3.29 3.33 5.91
CA SER A 8 2.61 4.14 6.92
C SER A 8 1.29 3.48 7.31
N SER A 9 1.08 3.30 8.61
CA SER A 9 -0.09 2.61 9.15
C SER A 9 -0.60 3.30 10.42
N GLU A 10 -1.92 3.47 10.51
CA GLU A 10 -2.56 3.89 11.76
C GLU A 10 -2.99 2.68 12.62
N LYS A 11 -3.64 1.69 11.99
CA LYS A 11 -4.24 0.53 12.68
C LYS A 11 -3.42 -0.77 12.54
N GLY A 12 -2.19 -0.70 12.04
CA GLY A 12 -1.27 -1.83 11.90
C GLY A 12 -1.46 -2.71 10.65
N SER A 13 -2.64 -2.70 10.00
CA SER A 13 -2.90 -3.55 8.82
C SER A 13 -1.92 -3.33 7.67
N THR A 14 -1.48 -2.10 7.44
CA THR A 14 -0.48 -1.79 6.39
C THR A 14 0.86 -2.45 6.69
N GLY A 15 1.27 -2.47 7.96
CA GLY A 15 2.52 -3.12 8.39
C GLY A 15 2.47 -4.63 8.24
N GLU A 16 1.33 -5.25 8.57
CA GLU A 16 1.13 -6.69 8.37
C GLU A 16 1.17 -7.07 6.88
N ILE A 17 0.56 -6.27 6.01
CA ILE A 17 0.64 -6.44 4.55
C ILE A 17 2.08 -6.23 4.06
N ALA A 18 2.79 -5.20 4.54
CA ALA A 18 4.19 -4.95 4.19
C ALA A 18 5.09 -6.15 4.55
N ASN A 19 4.91 -6.72 5.74
CA ASN A 19 5.62 -7.93 6.18
C ASN A 19 5.30 -9.15 5.33
N ARG A 20 4.04 -9.31 4.91
CA ARG A 20 3.64 -10.41 4.01
C ARG A 20 4.29 -10.27 2.64
N ILE A 21 4.26 -9.08 2.06
CA ILE A 21 4.93 -8.76 0.78
C ILE A 21 6.44 -9.05 0.90
N SER A 22 7.07 -8.58 1.97
CA SER A 22 8.50 -8.85 2.25
C SER A 22 8.81 -10.34 2.30
N SER A 23 8.01 -11.10 3.05
CA SER A 23 8.17 -12.56 3.17
C SER A 23 8.07 -13.22 1.81
N ARG A 24 7.08 -12.84 1.00
CA ARG A 24 6.84 -13.42 -0.32
C ARG A 24 7.94 -13.07 -1.33
N ILE A 25 8.42 -11.82 -1.33
CA ILE A 25 9.53 -11.40 -2.20
C ILE A 25 10.82 -12.13 -1.81
N ALA A 26 11.10 -12.27 -0.52
CA ALA A 26 12.33 -12.89 -0.01
C ALA A 26 12.45 -14.39 -0.36
N GLU A 27 11.36 -15.06 -0.77
CA GLU A 27 11.41 -16.43 -1.28
C GLU A 27 12.19 -16.54 -2.61
N GLN A 28 12.31 -15.44 -3.37
CA GLN A 28 12.79 -15.46 -4.75
C GLN A 28 13.83 -14.39 -5.10
N LEU A 29 14.03 -13.40 -4.23
CA LEU A 29 14.88 -12.24 -4.44
C LEU A 29 15.75 -11.96 -3.21
N PRO A 30 16.73 -11.05 -3.31
CA PRO A 30 17.56 -10.67 -2.17
C PRO A 30 16.74 -10.22 -0.94
N PRO A 31 17.36 -10.20 0.25
CA PRO A 31 16.69 -9.82 1.49
C PRO A 31 15.91 -8.50 1.37
N THR A 32 14.74 -8.46 1.99
CA THR A 32 13.93 -7.26 2.11
C THR A 32 14.11 -6.64 3.49
N GLU A 33 14.09 -5.31 3.56
CA GLU A 33 14.01 -4.57 4.82
C GLU A 33 12.66 -3.87 4.89
N VAL A 34 11.93 -4.09 5.99
CA VAL A 34 10.61 -3.50 6.21
C VAL A 34 10.69 -2.48 7.32
N HIS A 35 10.33 -1.23 7.01
CA HIS A 35 10.37 -0.13 7.97
C HIS A 35 9.08 0.68 7.94
N ASN A 36 8.64 1.13 9.12
CA ASN A 36 7.68 2.22 9.17
C ASN A 36 8.38 3.50 8.68
N ILE A 37 7.71 4.28 7.84
CA ILE A 37 8.22 5.55 7.31
C ILE A 37 8.72 6.49 8.42
N HIS A 38 8.11 6.45 9.61
CA HIS A 38 8.51 7.26 10.75
C HIS A 38 9.89 6.91 11.32
N ASP A 39 10.27 5.64 11.24
CA ASP A 39 11.46 5.10 11.90
C ASP A 39 12.64 4.96 10.92
N PHE A 40 12.42 5.26 9.64
CA PHE A 40 13.39 5.07 8.58
C PHE A 40 14.23 6.33 8.32
N ASP A 41 15.55 6.17 8.33
CA ASP A 41 16.49 7.21 7.91
C ASP A 41 16.56 7.29 6.38
N ALA A 42 16.00 8.36 5.81
CA ALA A 42 15.94 8.59 4.38
C ALA A 42 17.32 8.76 3.71
N SER A 43 18.39 9.05 4.47
CA SER A 43 19.75 9.11 3.91
C SER A 43 20.24 7.77 3.37
N ARG A 44 19.62 6.66 3.81
CA ARG A 44 19.95 5.29 3.40
C ARG A 44 19.23 4.83 2.13
N LEU A 45 18.40 5.67 1.51
CA LEU A 45 17.63 5.28 0.31
C LEU A 45 18.53 4.76 -0.82
N ASP A 46 19.76 5.26 -0.92
CA ASP A 46 20.70 4.85 -1.96
C ASP A 46 21.23 3.41 -1.79
N ASP A 47 21.16 2.84 -0.58
CA ASP A 47 21.62 1.49 -0.25
C ASP A 47 20.76 0.37 -0.85
N TYR A 48 19.58 0.71 -1.37
CA TYR A 48 18.57 -0.25 -1.84
C TYR A 48 18.46 -0.27 -3.36
N THR A 49 18.15 -1.43 -3.93
CA THR A 49 18.00 -1.60 -5.39
C THR A 49 16.60 -1.32 -5.91
N ALA A 50 15.59 -1.48 -5.07
CA ALA A 50 14.20 -1.24 -5.41
C ALA A 50 13.43 -0.82 -4.16
N ILE A 51 12.30 -0.15 -4.37
CA ILE A 51 11.49 0.41 -3.29
C ILE A 51 10.02 0.02 -3.49
N VAL A 52 9.41 -0.45 -2.41
CA VAL A 52 7.97 -0.70 -2.28
C VAL A 52 7.40 0.27 -1.24
N LEU A 53 6.41 1.07 -1.62
CA LEU A 53 5.78 2.08 -0.73
C LEU A 53 4.33 1.73 -0.40
N GLY A 54 4.01 1.70 0.88
CA GLY A 54 2.69 1.39 1.41
C GLY A 54 2.10 2.51 2.24
N SER A 55 0.80 2.79 2.09
CA SER A 55 0.09 3.63 3.06
C SER A 55 -1.35 3.16 3.24
N CYS A 56 -1.89 3.31 4.44
CA CYS A 56 -3.35 3.27 4.58
C CYS A 56 -3.99 4.54 3.99
N ILE A 57 -5.28 4.43 3.68
CA ILE A 57 -6.06 5.49 3.05
C ILE A 57 -7.03 6.08 4.07
N HIS A 58 -6.96 7.39 4.31
CA HIS A 58 -7.97 8.16 5.01
C HIS A 58 -8.54 9.24 4.10
N ASN A 59 -9.86 9.40 4.11
CA ASN A 59 -10.56 10.38 3.29
C ASN A 59 -10.12 10.34 1.81
N MET A 60 -9.96 9.13 1.26
CA MET A 60 -9.50 8.90 -0.11
C MET A 60 -8.09 9.46 -0.39
N HIS A 61 -7.21 9.44 0.60
CA HIS A 61 -5.84 9.89 0.47
C HIS A 61 -4.90 9.03 1.30
N TRP A 62 -3.66 8.84 0.83
CA TRP A 62 -2.57 8.39 1.69
C TRP A 62 -2.39 9.31 2.90
N LEU A 63 -1.85 8.74 3.96
CA LEU A 63 -1.57 9.46 5.19
C LEU A 63 -0.65 10.66 4.93
N PRO A 64 -0.84 11.79 5.65
CA PRO A 64 -0.02 12.98 5.50
C PRO A 64 1.48 12.69 5.57
N GLU A 65 1.89 11.76 6.43
CA GLU A 65 3.27 11.39 6.69
C GLU A 65 3.88 10.65 5.50
N ALA A 66 3.12 9.72 4.90
CA ALA A 66 3.52 9.07 3.66
C ALA A 66 3.69 10.11 2.53
N LYS A 67 2.72 11.03 2.37
CA LYS A 67 2.81 12.10 1.36
C LYS A 67 4.00 13.04 1.58
N ALA A 68 4.28 13.39 2.83
CA ALA A 68 5.42 14.23 3.19
C ALA A 68 6.74 13.53 2.82
N PHE A 69 6.87 12.25 3.16
CA PHE A 69 8.03 11.43 2.82
C PHE A 69 8.24 11.32 1.29
N LEU A 70 7.16 11.07 0.53
CA LEU A 70 7.22 11.05 -0.94
C LEU A 70 7.75 12.37 -1.49
N THR A 71 7.22 13.48 -0.99
CA THR A 71 7.56 14.82 -1.50
C THR A 71 9.01 15.16 -1.20
N ALA A 72 9.48 14.86 0.02
CA ALA A 72 10.83 15.15 0.46
C ALA A 72 11.89 14.30 -0.29
N ASN A 73 11.58 13.04 -0.59
CA ASN A 73 12.55 12.08 -1.12
C ASN A 73 12.31 11.71 -2.59
N LYS A 74 11.43 12.43 -3.28
CA LYS A 74 10.92 12.10 -4.61
C LYS A 74 12.01 11.67 -5.59
N ASN A 75 13.08 12.46 -5.71
CA ASN A 75 14.15 12.20 -6.68
C ASN A 75 14.89 10.89 -6.42
N ALA A 76 15.14 10.55 -5.15
CA ALA A 76 15.76 9.28 -4.76
C ALA A 76 14.80 8.09 -4.95
N LEU A 77 13.50 8.31 -4.77
CA LEU A 77 12.49 7.27 -4.98
C LEU A 77 12.32 6.91 -6.46
N ILE A 78 12.24 7.91 -7.33
CA ILE A 78 11.95 7.71 -8.76
C ILE A 78 13.17 7.29 -9.59
N SER A 79 14.37 7.33 -9.02
CA SER A 79 15.61 6.86 -9.67
C SER A 79 15.78 5.34 -9.63
N LYS A 80 14.91 4.63 -8.89
CA LYS A 80 14.94 3.19 -8.67
C LYS A 80 13.61 2.56 -9.13
N PRO A 81 13.57 1.25 -9.43
CA PRO A 81 12.32 0.52 -9.59
C PRO A 81 11.40 0.74 -8.38
N LEU A 82 10.22 1.31 -8.65
CA LEU A 82 9.31 1.81 -7.63
C LEU A 82 7.94 1.15 -7.75
N PHE A 83 7.48 0.54 -6.67
CA PHE A 83 6.18 -0.10 -6.56
C PHE A 83 5.40 0.54 -5.40
N ALA A 84 4.08 0.50 -5.47
CA ALA A 84 3.24 1.07 -4.43
C ALA A 84 2.03 0.20 -4.11
N PHE A 85 1.59 0.23 -2.87
CA PHE A 85 0.31 -0.33 -2.48
C PHE A 85 -0.44 0.61 -1.54
N SER A 86 -1.76 0.57 -1.62
CA SER A 86 -2.64 1.30 -0.72
C SER A 86 -3.48 0.31 0.07
N VAL A 87 -3.77 0.65 1.33
CA VAL A 87 -4.63 -0.17 2.19
C VAL A 87 -5.87 0.64 2.56
N GLY A 88 -7.00 0.25 1.97
CA GLY A 88 -8.29 0.87 2.18
C GLY A 88 -9.24 -0.01 2.99
N ALA A 89 -10.45 0.50 3.15
CA ALA A 89 -11.53 -0.20 3.84
C ALA A 89 -12.80 -0.28 2.97
N ALA A 90 -12.74 -0.03 1.66
CA ALA A 90 -13.94 -0.08 0.81
C ALA A 90 -14.63 -1.46 0.81
N GLY A 91 -13.92 -2.55 1.11
CA GLY A 91 -14.52 -3.86 1.35
C GLY A 91 -15.48 -3.91 2.55
N SER A 92 -15.32 -3.00 3.51
CA SER A 92 -16.24 -2.86 4.66
C SER A 92 -17.54 -2.18 4.30
N MET A 93 -17.60 -1.48 3.16
CA MET A 93 -18.78 -0.71 2.78
C MET A 93 -20.01 -1.60 2.58
N PRO A 94 -21.21 -1.05 2.78
CA PRO A 94 -22.44 -1.79 2.54
C PRO A 94 -22.54 -2.37 1.14
N LYS A 95 -23.16 -3.55 0.99
CA LYS A 95 -23.15 -4.34 -0.25
C LYS A 95 -23.55 -3.56 -1.51
N PHE A 96 -24.55 -2.69 -1.43
CA PHE A 96 -25.06 -1.94 -2.59
C PHE A 96 -24.11 -0.83 -3.07
N VAL A 97 -23.22 -0.31 -2.22
CA VAL A 97 -22.21 0.70 -2.60
C VAL A 97 -20.80 0.13 -2.70
N ARG A 98 -20.54 -1.04 -2.12
CA ARG A 98 -19.20 -1.65 -2.02
C ARG A 98 -18.44 -1.65 -3.34
N ALA A 99 -19.04 -2.18 -4.41
CA ALA A 99 -18.38 -2.28 -5.70
C ALA A 99 -17.99 -0.90 -6.26
N GLN A 100 -18.89 0.09 -6.12
CA GLN A 100 -18.63 1.46 -6.56
C GLN A 100 -17.57 2.15 -5.70
N SER A 101 -17.60 1.95 -4.38
CA SER A 101 -16.58 2.46 -3.45
C SER A 101 -15.19 1.90 -3.79
N MET A 102 -15.08 0.58 -3.97
CA MET A 102 -13.83 -0.08 -4.34
C MET A 102 -13.26 0.49 -5.65
N LYS A 103 -14.10 0.56 -6.71
CA LYS A 103 -13.68 1.08 -8.02
C LYS A 103 -13.26 2.55 -7.96
N SER A 104 -13.99 3.36 -7.19
CA SER A 104 -13.67 4.78 -7.06
C SER A 104 -12.39 5.00 -6.26
N GLU A 105 -12.17 4.23 -5.20
CA GLU A 105 -10.95 4.28 -4.38
C GLU A 105 -9.74 3.83 -5.18
N GLU A 106 -9.83 2.70 -5.87
CA GLU A 106 -8.77 2.17 -6.72
C GLU A 106 -8.36 3.17 -7.79
N LYS A 107 -9.33 3.70 -8.56
CA LYS A 107 -9.05 4.68 -9.62
C LYS A 107 -8.38 5.94 -9.07
N LYS A 108 -8.86 6.45 -7.93
CA LYS A 108 -8.32 7.66 -7.32
C LYS A 108 -6.91 7.43 -6.77
N MET A 109 -6.67 6.30 -6.10
CA MET A 109 -5.35 5.97 -5.55
C MET A 109 -4.33 5.72 -6.64
N ALA A 110 -4.66 4.94 -7.66
CA ALA A 110 -3.78 4.74 -8.81
C ALA A 110 -3.40 6.09 -9.44
N HIS A 111 -4.36 6.99 -9.65
CA HIS A 111 -4.09 8.32 -10.20
C HIS A 111 -3.20 9.17 -9.27
N ASP A 112 -3.54 9.29 -7.99
CA ASP A 112 -2.85 10.19 -7.06
C ASP A 112 -1.42 9.72 -6.77
N VAL A 113 -1.22 8.41 -6.59
CA VAL A 113 0.10 7.80 -6.36
C VAL A 113 0.99 7.97 -7.60
N GLN A 114 0.47 7.70 -8.79
CA GLN A 114 1.20 7.94 -10.03
C GLN A 114 1.57 9.42 -10.19
N LYS A 115 0.65 10.34 -9.88
CA LYS A 115 0.91 11.79 -9.96
C LYS A 115 1.98 12.23 -8.96
N ALA A 116 1.96 11.72 -7.74
CA ALA A 116 2.92 12.09 -6.70
C ALA A 116 4.37 11.66 -7.04
N LEU A 117 4.52 10.59 -7.83
CA LEU A 117 5.79 9.95 -8.15
C LEU A 117 6.13 10.05 -9.65
N ASP A 118 5.71 11.13 -10.32
CA ASP A 118 6.02 11.44 -11.73
C ASP A 118 5.73 10.30 -12.73
N LYS A 119 4.69 9.52 -12.46
CA LYS A 119 4.27 8.36 -13.27
C LYS A 119 5.34 7.26 -13.35
N LYS A 120 6.24 7.19 -12.37
CA LYS A 120 7.35 6.22 -12.30
C LYS A 120 7.02 4.97 -11.48
N VAL A 121 5.82 4.90 -10.90
CA VAL A 121 5.37 3.70 -10.20
C VAL A 121 5.06 2.63 -11.23
N LYS A 122 5.79 1.52 -11.20
CA LYS A 122 5.63 0.41 -12.13
C LYS A 122 4.32 -0.35 -11.89
N LEU A 123 4.03 -0.63 -10.63
CA LEU A 123 2.82 -1.35 -10.22
C LEU A 123 2.20 -0.69 -8.99
N HIS A 124 0.87 -0.56 -9.03
CA HIS A 124 0.07 -0.10 -7.90
C HIS A 124 -1.04 -1.11 -7.60
N ALA A 125 -1.27 -1.41 -6.32
CA ALA A 125 -2.41 -2.20 -5.86
C ALA A 125 -3.18 -1.53 -4.73
N LEU A 126 -4.49 -1.79 -4.69
CA LEU A 126 -5.36 -1.50 -3.56
C LEU A 126 -5.72 -2.82 -2.84
N PHE A 127 -5.39 -2.89 -1.55
CA PHE A 127 -5.75 -3.98 -0.65
C PHE A 127 -6.77 -3.50 0.39
N ASN A 128 -7.57 -4.44 0.88
CA ASN A 128 -8.39 -4.23 2.06
C ASN A 128 -7.57 -4.46 3.34
N GLY A 129 -7.80 -3.63 4.36
CA GLY A 129 -7.24 -3.81 5.70
C GLY A 129 -8.18 -4.55 6.66
N LYS A 130 -7.73 -4.69 7.91
CA LYS A 130 -8.59 -5.13 9.02
C LYS A 130 -9.46 -3.97 9.49
N VAL A 131 -10.75 -4.22 9.70
CA VAL A 131 -11.73 -3.19 10.10
C VAL A 131 -12.41 -3.62 11.39
N GLU A 132 -12.12 -2.94 12.50
CA GLU A 132 -12.77 -3.23 13.79
C GLU A 132 -13.81 -2.16 14.14
N LYS A 133 -14.95 -2.60 14.68
CA LYS A 133 -16.08 -1.71 15.03
C LYS A 133 -15.72 -0.62 16.03
N LYS A 134 -14.76 -0.88 16.91
CA LYS A 134 -14.28 0.06 17.94
C LYS A 134 -13.49 1.23 17.33
N ASP A 135 -12.88 1.00 16.16
CA ASP A 135 -12.03 1.97 15.49
C ASP A 135 -12.80 2.82 14.46
N GLU A 136 -14.10 2.59 14.31
CA GLU A 136 -14.95 3.29 13.34
C GLU A 136 -15.69 4.49 13.97
N PRO A 137 -15.59 5.69 13.37
CA PRO A 137 -16.29 6.88 13.85
C PRO A 137 -17.80 6.64 13.97
N TRP A 138 -18.41 7.18 15.02
CA TRP A 138 -19.85 7.04 15.26
C TRP A 138 -20.69 7.52 14.06
N LEU A 139 -20.27 8.62 13.41
CA LEU A 139 -20.89 9.18 12.22
C LEU A 139 -20.92 8.16 11.09
N MET A 140 -19.78 7.50 10.82
CA MET A 140 -19.68 6.52 9.75
C MET A 140 -20.57 5.30 10.02
N ARG A 141 -20.60 4.85 11.28
CA ARG A 141 -21.47 3.76 11.75
C ARG A 141 -22.96 4.10 11.58
N CYS A 142 -23.36 5.33 11.88
CA CYS A 142 -24.75 5.79 11.73
C CYS A 142 -25.14 5.93 10.25
N CYS A 143 -24.33 6.62 9.43
CA CYS A 143 -24.61 6.81 8.01
C CYS A 143 -24.72 5.48 7.25
N CYS A 144 -23.85 4.52 7.54
CA CYS A 144 -23.92 3.20 6.93
C CYS A 144 -24.98 2.29 7.55
N GLY A 145 -25.53 2.63 8.73
CA GLY A 145 -26.55 1.83 9.41
C GLY A 145 -27.83 1.66 8.60
N MET A 146 -28.34 2.76 8.00
CA MET A 146 -29.53 2.73 7.14
C MET A 146 -29.31 2.02 5.80
N LEU A 147 -28.05 1.74 5.50
CA LEU A 147 -27.57 1.19 4.24
C LEU A 147 -27.22 -0.32 4.39
N GLY A 148 -27.50 -0.93 5.55
CA GLY A 148 -27.19 -2.35 5.80
C GLY A 148 -25.86 -2.57 6.52
N GLY A 149 -25.24 -1.50 7.01
CA GLY A 149 -24.12 -1.52 7.94
C GLY A 149 -22.75 -1.76 7.30
N LEU A 150 -21.72 -1.50 8.10
CA LEU A 150 -20.35 -1.85 7.77
C LEU A 150 -20.09 -3.33 8.05
N THR A 151 -19.27 -3.95 7.23
CA THR A 151 -18.69 -5.27 7.51
C THR A 151 -17.42 -5.08 8.33
N TYR A 152 -17.35 -5.73 9.49
CA TYR A 152 -16.19 -5.72 10.36
C TYR A 152 -15.48 -7.07 10.31
N GLY A 153 -14.19 -7.07 10.61
CA GLY A 153 -13.35 -8.25 10.65
C GLY A 153 -12.06 -8.06 9.85
N ASP A 154 -11.40 -9.17 9.60
CA ASP A 154 -10.27 -9.21 8.69
C ASP A 154 -10.79 -9.29 7.25
N LEU A 155 -10.58 -8.23 6.48
CA LEU A 155 -10.97 -8.15 5.07
C LEU A 155 -9.76 -8.30 4.14
N ARG A 156 -8.56 -8.61 4.68
CA ARG A 156 -7.35 -8.75 3.88
C ARG A 156 -7.45 -9.97 2.97
N GLU A 157 -7.21 -9.72 1.69
CA GLU A 157 -7.19 -10.74 0.65
C GLU A 157 -5.74 -11.22 0.48
N TRP A 158 -5.27 -12.10 1.36
CA TRP A 158 -3.86 -12.52 1.40
C TRP A 158 -3.36 -13.13 0.09
N GLU A 159 -4.19 -13.91 -0.61
CA GLU A 159 -3.87 -14.45 -1.93
C GLU A 159 -3.62 -13.33 -2.96
N LYS A 160 -4.37 -12.22 -2.87
CA LYS A 160 -4.19 -11.04 -3.73
C LYS A 160 -2.87 -10.32 -3.40
N VAL A 161 -2.52 -10.24 -2.12
CA VAL A 161 -1.24 -9.67 -1.66
C VAL A 161 -0.06 -10.51 -2.19
N ASP A 162 -0.17 -11.83 -2.10
CA ASP A 162 0.87 -12.75 -2.57
C ASP A 162 1.03 -12.68 -4.10
N ALA A 163 -0.09 -12.70 -4.84
CA ALA A 163 -0.07 -12.59 -6.29
C ALA A 163 0.56 -11.26 -6.76
N TRP A 164 0.26 -10.16 -6.08
CA TRP A 164 0.88 -8.87 -6.37
C TRP A 164 2.38 -8.85 -6.06
N ALA A 165 2.80 -9.47 -4.96
CA ALA A 165 4.22 -9.62 -4.64
C ALA A 165 4.95 -10.47 -5.70
N ASP A 166 4.30 -11.51 -6.24
CA ASP A 166 4.84 -12.31 -7.34
C ASP A 166 5.00 -11.48 -8.63
N GLU A 167 4.08 -10.55 -8.91
CA GLU A 167 4.23 -9.60 -10.03
C GLU A 167 5.41 -8.65 -9.83
N VAL A 168 5.63 -8.15 -8.60
CA VAL A 168 6.81 -7.33 -8.25
C VAL A 168 8.09 -8.14 -8.49
N VAL A 169 8.13 -9.41 -8.04
CA VAL A 169 9.27 -10.30 -8.27
C VAL A 169 9.54 -10.47 -9.76
N LYS A 170 8.50 -10.72 -10.55
CA LYS A 170 8.61 -10.91 -12.00
C LYS A 170 9.20 -9.68 -12.69
N ASP A 171 8.73 -8.48 -12.35
CA ASP A 171 9.24 -7.23 -12.92
C ASP A 171 10.72 -6.99 -12.56
N LEU A 172 11.08 -7.26 -11.30
CA LEU A 172 12.45 -7.10 -10.82
C LEU A 172 13.43 -8.11 -11.45
N LYS A 173 13.00 -9.36 -11.68
CA LYS A 173 13.79 -10.36 -12.42
C LYS A 173 13.96 -9.99 -13.88
N GLY A 174 12.89 -9.56 -14.55
CA GLY A 174 12.96 -9.11 -15.95
C GLY A 174 13.88 -7.91 -16.15
N SER A 175 13.88 -6.97 -15.19
CA SER A 175 14.79 -5.81 -15.23
C SER A 175 16.28 -6.19 -15.05
N ALA A 176 16.58 -7.36 -14.49
CA ALA A 176 17.95 -7.85 -14.31
C ALA A 176 18.51 -8.57 -15.54
N GLU A 177 17.65 -9.00 -16.47
CA GLU A 177 18.05 -9.70 -17.71
C GLU A 177 18.35 -8.73 -18.87
N GLU A 178 17.91 -7.47 -18.77
CA GLU A 178 18.11 -6.42 -19.78
C GLU A 178 19.41 -5.61 -19.60
N HIS A 179 20.17 -5.86 -18.53
CA HIS A 179 21.43 -5.19 -18.18
C HIS A 179 22.61 -6.16 -18.12
#